data_AF-A0A8T2QUK0-F1
#
_entry.id   AF-A0A8T2QUK0-F1
#
_cell.length_a   1.000
_cell.length_b   1.000
_cell.length_c   1.000
_cell.angle_alpha   90.00
_cell.angle_beta   90.00
_cell.angle_gamma   90.00
#
_symmetry.space_group_name_H-M   'P 1'
#
loop_
_entity.id
_entity.type
_entity.pdbx_description
1 polymer ?
#
loop_
_entity_poly.entity_id
_entity_poly.type
_entity_poly.pdbx_seq_one_letter_code
_entity_poly.pdbx_strand_id
1 'polypeptide(L)'
;MLNTIGWVTFYWHWKHITLWQGNAAQFNESSTYLMGWLRDYLWLNSSQLINGYNPFGMNSLSVWAWMFLFGHLVWATGFMFLILWHGYWQELIETLAWAHE
;
A
#
# COMPACT_ATOMS: atom_id res chain seq x y z
N MET A 1 0.52 4.98 -16.22
CA MET A 1 -0.47 5.92 -15.65
C MET A 1 -0.44 5.95 -14.12
N LEU A 2 -0.81 4.87 -13.43
CA LEU A 2 -0.92 4.84 -11.95
C LEU A 2 0.38 5.24 -11.23
N ASN A 3 1.53 4.77 -11.70
CA ASN A 3 2.83 5.09 -11.11
C ASN A 3 3.15 6.61 -11.16
N THR A 4 2.97 7.23 -12.34
CA THR A 4 3.22 8.68 -12.52
C THR A 4 2.29 9.53 -11.65
N ILE A 5 1.01 9.14 -11.54
CA ILE A 5 0.06 9.82 -10.65
C ILE A 5 0.49 9.63 -9.19
N GLY A 6 0.89 8.42 -8.80
CA GLY A 6 1.39 8.12 -7.47
C GLY A 6 2.59 8.99 -7.06
N TRP A 7 3.54 9.22 -7.97
CA TRP A 7 4.66 10.12 -7.70
C TRP A 7 4.21 11.56 -7.42
N VAL A 8 3.28 12.08 -8.22
CA VAL A 8 2.77 13.44 -8.04
C VAL A 8 1.99 13.58 -6.73
N THR A 9 1.15 12.59 -6.39
CA THR A 9 0.36 12.62 -5.15
C THR A 9 1.23 12.45 -3.91
N PHE A 10 2.25 11.58 -3.94
CA PHE A 10 3.21 11.44 -2.85
C PHE A 10 4.00 12.72 -2.61
N TYR A 11 4.47 13.36 -3.68
CA TYR A 11 5.13 14.66 -3.60
C TYR A 11 4.24 15.72 -2.96
N TRP A 12 3.01 15.84 -3.46
CA TRP A 12 2.07 16.84 -2.96
C TRP A 12 1.75 16.60 -1.48
N HIS A 13 1.45 15.35 -1.10
CA HIS A 13 1.04 14.99 0.25
C HIS A 13 2.17 15.21 1.25
N TRP A 14 3.40 14.75 0.97
CA TRP A 14 4.50 14.92 1.91
C TRP A 14 4.85 16.40 2.12
N LYS A 15 4.89 17.19 1.05
CA LYS A 15 5.16 18.63 1.11
C LYS A 15 4.15 19.39 1.97
N HIS A 16 2.87 19.02 1.90
CA HIS A 16 1.83 19.68 2.70
C HIS A 16 1.86 19.24 4.17
N ILE A 17 2.10 17.95 4.44
CA ILE A 17 2.23 17.45 5.81
C ILE A 17 3.34 18.20 6.56
N THR A 18 4.52 18.34 5.96
CA THR A 18 5.64 19.00 6.63
C THR A 18 5.40 20.50 6.86
N LEU A 19 4.63 21.14 5.98
CA LEU A 19 4.16 22.52 6.19
C LEU A 19 3.15 22.61 7.33
N TRP A 20 2.17 21.71 7.39
CA TRP A 20 1.16 21.68 8.45
C TRP A 20 1.73 21.32 9.82
N GLN A 21 2.80 20.53 9.86
CA GLN A 21 3.56 20.23 11.07
C GLN A 21 4.51 21.37 11.51
N GLY A 22 4.65 22.42 10.71
CA GLY A 22 5.57 23.53 10.98
C GLY A 22 7.06 23.19 10.79
N ASN A 23 7.38 22.04 10.18
CA ASN A 23 8.75 21.57 9.96
C ASN A 23 9.05 21.37 8.47
N ALA A 24 9.09 22.47 7.72
CA ALA A 24 9.38 22.43 6.28
C ALA A 24 10.81 21.91 5.97
N ALA A 25 11.74 22.02 6.92
CA ALA A 25 13.12 21.55 6.76
C ALA A 25 13.19 20.04 6.51
N GLN A 26 12.32 19.26 7.18
CA GLN A 26 12.27 17.80 6.99
C GLN A 26 12.06 17.40 5.53
N PHE A 27 11.14 18.06 4.81
CA PHE A 27 10.94 17.79 3.38
C PHE A 27 12.13 18.27 2.54
N ASN A 28 12.63 19.48 2.81
CA ASN A 28 13.70 20.08 2.02
C ASN A 28 15.01 19.28 2.09
N GLU A 29 15.31 18.68 3.24
CA GLU A 29 16.54 17.91 3.46
C GLU A 29 16.36 16.44 3.03
N SER A 30 15.31 15.76 3.51
CA SER A 30 15.13 14.32 3.30
C SER A 30 14.58 13.94 1.93
N SER A 31 13.91 14.85 1.18
CA SER A 31 13.30 14.50 -0.11
C SER A 31 14.31 14.31 -1.25
N THR A 32 15.57 14.70 -1.06
CA THR A 32 16.62 14.64 -2.07
C THR A 32 17.11 13.21 -2.36
N TYR A 33 16.84 12.26 -1.46
CA TYR A 33 17.25 10.86 -1.61
C TYR A 33 16.12 9.90 -1.24
N LEU A 34 16.05 8.74 -1.91
CA LEU A 34 14.93 7.80 -1.79
C LEU A 34 14.71 7.24 -0.38
N MET A 35 15.77 7.10 0.43
CA MET A 35 15.62 6.63 1.81
C MET A 35 14.82 7.60 2.68
N GLY A 36 14.85 8.91 2.39
CA GLY A 36 14.02 9.88 3.11
C GLY A 36 12.54 9.67 2.80
N TRP A 37 12.18 9.38 1.55
CA TRP A 37 10.82 9.02 1.16
C TRP A 37 10.34 7.73 1.86
N LEU A 38 11.20 6.73 2.01
CA LEU A 38 10.82 5.49 2.69
C LEU A 38 10.65 5.69 4.21
N ARG A 39 11.65 6.29 4.86
CA ARG A 39 11.70 6.40 6.33
C ARG A 39 10.80 7.51 6.86
N ASP A 40 10.96 8.72 6.32
CA ASP A 40 10.37 9.94 6.89
C ASP A 40 8.96 10.21 6.35
N TYR A 41 8.62 9.63 5.20
CA TYR A 41 7.28 9.74 4.62
C TYR A 41 6.46 8.45 4.82
N LEU A 42 6.83 7.35 4.16
CA LEU A 42 6.01 6.13 4.18
C LEU A 42 5.95 5.49 5.57
N TRP A 43 7.11 5.24 6.17
CA TRP A 43 7.19 4.56 7.47
C TRP A 43 6.66 5.44 8.60
N LEU A 44 7.20 6.65 8.77
CA LEU A 44 6.82 7.56 9.86
C LEU A 44 5.32 7.87 9.91
N ASN A 45 4.70 8.20 8.78
CA ASN A 45 3.28 8.57 8.73
C ASN A 45 2.32 7.37 8.76
N SER A 46 2.82 6.13 8.64
CA SER A 46 1.99 4.93 8.75
C SER A 46 1.67 4.57 10.21
N SER A 47 2.41 5.11 11.18
CA SER A 47 2.32 4.75 12.61
C SER A 47 0.89 4.78 13.18
N GLN A 48 0.16 5.87 12.97
CA GLN A 48 -1.21 6.02 13.48
C GLN A 48 -2.19 5.12 12.74
N LEU A 49 -2.00 4.95 11.43
CA LEU A 49 -2.85 4.11 10.58
C LEU A 49 -2.77 2.65 11.02
N ILE A 50 -1.55 2.10 11.18
CA ILE A 50 -1.37 0.68 11.54
C ILE A 50 -1.80 0.39 12.98
N ASN A 51 -1.83 1.40 13.86
CA ASN A 51 -2.33 1.28 15.23
C ASN A 51 -3.83 1.60 15.35
N GLY A 52 -4.58 1.66 14.24
CA GLY A 52 -6.04 1.86 14.26
C GLY A 52 -6.78 0.77 15.05
N TYR A 53 -6.23 -0.44 15.07
CA TYR A 53 -6.58 -1.51 16.00
C TYR A 53 -5.31 -2.25 16.42
N ASN A 54 -5.23 -2.68 17.67
CA ASN A 54 -4.10 -3.41 18.22
C ASN A 54 -4.60 -4.36 19.35
N PRO A 55 -3.74 -5.20 19.94
CA PRO A 55 -4.17 -6.13 20.99
C PRO A 55 -4.79 -5.48 22.23
N PHE A 56 -4.58 -4.18 22.44
CA PHE A 56 -5.06 -3.44 23.60
C PHE A 56 -6.37 -2.68 23.34
N GLY A 57 -6.82 -2.58 22.09
CA GLY A 57 -8.08 -1.91 21.74
C GLY A 57 -8.14 -1.43 20.29
N MET A 58 -9.17 -0.65 19.98
CA MET A 58 -9.40 -0.07 18.66
C MET A 58 -9.82 1.39 18.77
N ASN A 59 -9.53 2.18 17.74
CA ASN A 59 -9.98 3.57 17.61
C ASN A 59 -10.74 3.79 16.29
N SER A 60 -11.11 5.04 16.02
CA SER A 60 -11.85 5.42 14.80
C SER A 60 -11.09 5.20 13.50
N LEU A 61 -9.76 4.96 13.54
CA LEU A 61 -8.94 4.62 12.39
C LEU A 61 -8.95 3.13 12.04
N SER A 62 -9.58 2.28 12.85
CA SER A 62 -9.63 0.83 12.64
C SER A 62 -10.15 0.43 11.26
N VAL A 63 -11.18 1.12 10.74
CA VAL A 63 -11.70 0.87 9.38
C VAL A 63 -10.67 1.17 8.28
N TRP A 64 -9.86 2.21 8.47
CA TRP A 64 -8.81 2.60 7.51
C TRP A 64 -7.62 1.64 7.58
N ALA A 65 -7.25 1.18 8.77
CA ALA A 65 -6.23 0.16 8.96
C ALA A 65 -6.63 -1.15 8.24
N TRP A 66 -7.90 -1.54 8.34
CA TRP A 66 -8.41 -2.72 7.63
C TRP A 66 -8.42 -2.51 6.11
N MET A 67 -8.92 -1.36 5.64
CA MET A 67 -8.94 -1.04 4.21
C MET A 67 -7.52 -0.99 3.62
N PHE A 68 -6.53 -0.54 4.38
CA PHE A 68 -5.13 -0.53 3.99
C PHE A 68 -4.60 -1.96 3.75
N LEU A 69 -4.86 -2.90 4.66
CA LEU A 69 -4.48 -4.31 4.47
C LEU A 69 -5.25 -4.97 3.33
N PHE A 70 -6.55 -4.68 3.23
CA PHE A 70 -7.38 -5.19 2.13
C PHE A 70 -6.87 -4.70 0.77
N GLY A 71 -6.43 -3.44 0.66
CA GLY A 71 -5.78 -2.91 -0.53
C GLY A 71 -4.52 -3.70 -0.92
N HIS A 72 -3.68 -4.07 0.04
CA HIS A 72 -2.50 -4.92 -0.21
C HIS A 72 -2.89 -6.31 -0.69
N LEU A 73 -3.93 -6.91 -0.11
CA LEU A 73 -4.45 -8.22 -0.53
C LEU A 73 -4.93 -8.19 -1.99
N VAL A 74 -5.76 -7.21 -2.36
CA VAL A 74 -6.27 -7.08 -3.73
C VAL A 74 -5.14 -6.80 -4.72
N TRP A 75 -4.20 -5.91 -4.36
CA TRP A 75 -3.03 -5.62 -5.17
C TRP A 75 -2.19 -6.89 -5.43
N ALA A 76 -1.88 -7.66 -4.38
CA ALA A 76 -1.14 -8.92 -4.49
C ALA A 76 -1.90 -9.98 -5.30
N THR A 77 -3.21 -10.08 -5.11
CA THR A 77 -4.07 -11.02 -5.86
C THR A 77 -4.06 -10.68 -7.35
N GLY A 78 -3.99 -9.40 -7.72
CA GLY A 78 -3.84 -8.97 -9.10
C GLY A 78 -2.60 -9.57 -9.79
N PHE A 79 -1.49 -9.73 -9.08
CA PHE A 79 -0.28 -10.34 -9.66
C PHE A 79 -0.47 -11.80 -10.06
N MET A 80 -1.34 -12.54 -9.37
CA MET A 80 -1.64 -13.92 -9.75
C MET A 80 -2.11 -13.99 -11.20
N PHE A 81 -2.95 -13.05 -11.64
CA PHE A 81 -3.49 -12.99 -12.99
C PHE A 81 -2.58 -12.29 -14.00
N LEU A 82 -1.65 -11.45 -13.53
CA LEU A 82 -0.68 -10.77 -14.41
C LEU A 82 0.54 -11.63 -14.72
N ILE A 83 0.91 -12.54 -13.81
CA ILE A 83 2.11 -13.38 -13.93
C ILE A 83 1.75 -14.77 -14.47
N LEU A 84 0.70 -15.41 -13.95
CA LEU A 84 0.29 -16.73 -14.44
C LEU A 84 -0.50 -16.59 -15.72
N TRP A 85 -0.12 -17.37 -16.73
CA TRP A 85 -0.81 -17.39 -18.02
C TRP A 85 -1.99 -18.36 -18.03
N HIS A 86 -2.87 -18.21 -19.02
CA HIS A 86 -4.11 -18.99 -19.14
C HIS A 86 -3.89 -20.51 -19.14
N GLY A 87 -2.84 -21.01 -19.81
CA GLY A 87 -2.60 -22.45 -19.96
C GLY A 87 -2.50 -23.20 -18.63
N TYR A 88 -1.81 -22.61 -17.64
CA TYR A 88 -1.73 -23.17 -16.29
C TYR A 88 -3.11 -23.36 -15.66
N TRP A 89 -3.97 -22.36 -15.79
CA TRP A 89 -5.33 -22.41 -15.25
C TRP A 89 -6.21 -23.39 -15.99
N GLN A 90 -6.05 -23.50 -17.32
CA GLN A 90 -6.82 -24.42 -18.13
C GLN A 90 -6.55 -25.89 -17.73
N GLU A 91 -5.27 -26.29 -17.65
CA GLU A 91 -4.90 -27.64 -17.23
C GLU A 91 -5.42 -27.96 -15.82
N LEU A 92 -5.33 -27.00 -14.89
CA LEU A 92 -5.88 -27.15 -13.54
C LEU A 92 -7.40 -27.36 -13.56
N ILE A 93 -8.15 -26.56 -14.32
CA ILE A 93 -9.61 -26.66 -14.40
C ILE A 93 -10.03 -27.99 -15.03
N GLU A 94 -9.31 -28.47 -16.05
CA GLU A 94 -9.59 -29.76 -16.69
C GLU A 94 -9.42 -30.93 -15.68
N THR A 95 -8.38 -30.90 -14.84
CA THR A 95 -8.23 -31.92 -13.78
C THR A 95 -9.31 -31.87 -12.71
N LEU A 96 -9.78 -30.67 -12.35
CA LEU A 96 -10.89 -30.50 -11.40
C LEU A 96 -12.21 -31.01 -11.97
N ALA A 97 -12.46 -30.79 -13.28
CA ALA A 97 -13.64 -31.30 -13.96
C ALA A 97 -13.63 -32.84 -14.01
N TRP A 98 -12.49 -33.43 -14.33
CA TRP A 98 -12.31 -34.89 -14.30
C TRP A 98 -12.56 -35.49 -12.90
N ALA A 99 -12.10 -34.82 -11.82
CA ALA A 99 -12.31 -35.30 -10.46
C ALA A 99 -13.77 -35.18 -9.95
N HIS A 100 -14.59 -34.37 -10.62
CA HIS A 100 -15.99 -34.17 -10.27
C HIS A 100 -16.91 -35.22 -10.93
N GLU A 101 -16.50 -35.79 -12.07
CA GLU A 101 -17.18 -36.93 -12.71
C GLU A 101 -16.97 -38.24 -11.93
#